data_AF-A0A1Q8THV4-F1
#
_entry.id   AF-A0A1Q8THV4-F1
#
_cell.length_a   1.000
_cell.length_b   1.000
_cell.length_c   1.000
_cell.angle_alpha   90.00
_cell.angle_beta   90.00
_cell.angle_gamma   90.00
#
_symmetry.space_group_name_H-M   'P 1'
#
loop_
_entity.id
_entity.type
_entity.pdbx_description
1 polymer ?
#
loop_
_entity_poly.entity_id
_entity_poly.type
_entity_poly.pdbx_seq_one_letter_code
_entity_poly.pdbx_strand_id
1 'polypeptide(L)'
;MSYVELSIEERATLQVSRAQGMSIRQVAAVMERSPSTICRERQRNQKPDACYCARHAQQLRQQRREVCRPEHKLLPGSERFELVTYLLRQRLSPEQIAGRLKTMDIPNLKEAYVCRETIYDAIYALPVGQLRKELIHCLRQGKSARKPRRGDVDRRGQIPDMVSIH
;
A
#
# COMPACT_ATOMS: atom_id res chain seq x y z
N MET A 1 -22.28 -4.39 1.01
CA MET A 1 -22.00 -4.09 -0.40
C MET A 1 -20.54 -3.68 -0.53
N SER A 2 -19.73 -4.39 -1.31
CA SER A 2 -18.36 -3.99 -1.61
C SER A 2 -18.37 -2.81 -2.59
N TYR A 3 -17.62 -1.75 -2.28
CA TYR A 3 -17.42 -0.66 -3.22
C TYR A 3 -16.55 -1.14 -4.39
N VAL A 4 -17.09 -1.11 -5.61
CA VAL A 4 -16.38 -1.48 -6.84
C VAL A 4 -16.17 -0.24 -7.69
N GLU A 5 -14.92 0.17 -7.85
CA GLU A 5 -14.54 1.28 -8.74
C GLU A 5 -14.85 0.95 -10.20
N LEU A 6 -15.08 1.99 -11.02
CA LEU A 6 -15.22 1.81 -12.46
C LEU A 6 -13.88 1.40 -13.06
N SER A 7 -13.89 0.39 -13.93
CA SER A 7 -12.75 -0.03 -14.73
C SER A 7 -12.45 0.97 -15.85
N ILE A 8 -11.32 0.81 -16.54
CA ILE A 8 -11.00 1.62 -17.72
C ILE A 8 -12.00 1.37 -18.86
N GLU A 9 -12.45 0.12 -19.02
CA GLU A 9 -13.44 -0.29 -20.02
C GLU A 9 -14.78 0.39 -19.73
N GLU A 10 -15.23 0.37 -18.49
CA GLU A 10 -16.45 1.03 -18.05
C GLU A 10 -16.40 2.55 -18.28
N ARG A 11 -15.23 3.17 -18.05
CA ARG A 11 -15.03 4.59 -18.39
C ARG A 11 -15.08 4.83 -19.91
N ALA A 12 -14.53 3.93 -20.71
CA ALA A 12 -14.59 4.02 -22.17
C ALA A 12 -16.02 3.87 -22.69
N THR A 13 -16.79 2.92 -22.14
CA THR A 13 -18.22 2.76 -22.44
C THR A 13 -18.99 4.04 -22.09
N LEU A 14 -18.76 4.61 -20.91
CA LEU A 14 -19.36 5.90 -20.53
C LEU A 14 -19.02 7.02 -21.52
N GLN A 15 -17.78 7.10 -22.01
CA GLN A 15 -17.39 8.08 -23.02
C GLN A 15 -18.15 7.88 -24.34
N VAL A 16 -18.18 6.65 -24.87
CA VAL A 16 -18.85 6.33 -26.14
C VAL A 16 -20.35 6.56 -26.05
N SER A 17 -21.01 6.07 -25.00
CA SER A 17 -22.45 6.25 -24.82
C SER A 17 -22.84 7.72 -24.67
N ARG A 18 -21.98 8.56 -24.09
CA ARG A 18 -22.20 10.01 -24.03
C ARG A 18 -22.02 10.69 -25.38
N ALA A 19 -21.07 10.25 -26.20
CA ALA A 19 -20.93 10.74 -27.57
C ALA A 19 -22.17 10.36 -28.44
N GLN A 20 -22.82 9.24 -28.12
CA GLN A 20 -24.09 8.82 -28.73
C GLN A 20 -25.34 9.55 -28.16
N GLY A 21 -25.16 10.51 -27.24
CA GLY A 21 -26.27 11.26 -26.66
C GLY A 21 -27.08 10.55 -25.58
N MET A 22 -26.65 9.36 -25.11
CA MET A 22 -27.39 8.61 -24.09
C MET A 22 -27.45 9.33 -22.75
N SER A 23 -28.62 9.29 -22.10
CA SER A 23 -28.82 9.80 -20.74
C SER A 23 -28.07 8.98 -19.70
N ILE A 24 -27.80 9.56 -18.53
CA ILE A 24 -27.10 8.86 -17.42
C ILE A 24 -27.81 7.55 -17.05
N ARG A 25 -29.15 7.53 -17.06
CA ARG A 25 -29.94 6.33 -16.73
C ARG A 25 -29.77 5.23 -17.76
N GLN A 26 -29.72 5.57 -19.05
CA GLN A 26 -29.46 4.61 -20.13
C GLN A 26 -28.06 4.03 -20.02
N VAL A 27 -27.05 4.87 -19.79
CA VAL A 27 -25.66 4.39 -19.62
C VAL A 27 -25.54 3.47 -18.41
N ALA A 28 -26.19 3.83 -17.30
CA ALA A 28 -26.23 3.02 -16.10
C ALA A 28 -26.87 1.64 -16.32
N ALA A 29 -27.96 1.58 -17.10
CA ALA A 29 -28.61 0.32 -17.47
C ALA A 29 -27.70 -0.56 -18.35
N VAL A 30 -27.04 0.03 -19.36
CA VAL A 30 -26.11 -0.70 -20.25
C VAL A 30 -24.90 -1.26 -19.48
N MET A 31 -24.41 -0.52 -18.49
CA MET A 31 -23.25 -0.93 -17.69
C MET A 31 -23.63 -1.77 -16.45
N GLU A 32 -24.92 -2.04 -16.23
CA GLU A 32 -25.44 -2.68 -15.00
C GLU A 32 -24.94 -2.00 -13.71
N ARG A 33 -24.81 -0.67 -13.74
CA ARG A 33 -24.38 0.15 -12.60
C ARG A 33 -25.51 1.04 -12.12
N SER A 34 -25.42 1.51 -10.87
CA SER A 34 -26.37 2.51 -10.38
C SER A 34 -26.20 3.85 -11.13
N PRO A 35 -27.29 4.57 -11.45
CA PRO A 35 -27.21 5.90 -12.05
C PRO A 35 -26.39 6.90 -11.22
N SER A 36 -26.40 6.74 -9.89
CA SER A 36 -25.63 7.59 -8.98
C SER A 36 -24.11 7.34 -9.11
N THR A 37 -23.67 6.11 -9.39
CA THR A 37 -22.26 5.80 -9.70
C THR A 37 -21.78 6.58 -10.93
N ILE A 38 -22.56 6.52 -12.01
CA ILE A 38 -22.23 7.20 -13.28
C ILE A 38 -22.23 8.72 -13.10
N CYS A 39 -23.22 9.26 -12.38
CA CYS A 39 -23.30 10.69 -12.08
C CYS A 39 -22.07 11.17 -11.29
N ARG A 40 -21.69 10.46 -10.22
CA ARG A 40 -20.52 10.79 -9.39
C ARG A 40 -19.21 10.70 -10.17
N GLU A 41 -19.04 9.66 -10.99
CA GLU A 41 -17.86 9.52 -11.85
C GLU A 41 -17.74 10.71 -12.80
N ARG A 42 -18.83 11.07 -13.48
CA ARG A 42 -18.86 12.19 -14.41
C ARG A 42 -18.53 13.50 -13.71
N GLN A 43 -19.25 13.83 -12.64
CA GLN A 43 -19.07 15.08 -11.90
C GLN A 43 -17.64 15.25 -11.39
N ARG A 44 -17.01 14.15 -10.96
CA ARG A 44 -15.66 14.17 -10.41
C ARG A 44 -14.56 14.33 -11.47
N ASN A 45 -14.81 13.92 -12.71
CA ASN A 45 -13.78 13.81 -13.75
C ASN A 45 -14.11 14.61 -15.03
N GLN A 46 -15.11 15.51 -14.98
CA GLN A 46 -15.52 16.33 -16.12
C GLN A 46 -14.46 17.38 -16.45
N LYS A 47 -14.20 17.59 -17.75
CA LYS A 47 -13.35 18.68 -18.23
C LYS A 47 -14.13 20.00 -18.29
N PRO A 48 -13.45 21.16 -18.24
CA PRO A 48 -14.08 22.46 -18.44
C PRO A 48 -14.91 22.56 -19.72
N ASP A 49 -14.48 21.91 -20.80
CA ASP A 49 -15.17 21.87 -22.10
C ASP A 49 -16.40 20.95 -22.14
N ALA A 50 -16.93 20.56 -20.98
CA ALA A 50 -18.08 19.68 -20.76
C ALA A 50 -17.99 18.24 -21.33
N CYS A 51 -16.97 17.91 -22.12
CA CYS A 51 -16.74 16.58 -22.66
C CYS A 51 -16.14 15.61 -21.61
N TYR A 52 -16.72 14.42 -21.49
CA TYR A 52 -16.16 13.34 -20.65
C TYR A 52 -15.09 12.56 -21.44
N CYS A 53 -13.93 12.36 -20.83
CA CYS A 53 -12.82 11.61 -21.43
C CYS A 53 -12.33 10.52 -20.47
N ALA A 54 -12.41 9.26 -20.89
CA ALA A 54 -12.05 8.09 -20.11
C ALA A 54 -10.59 8.09 -19.68
N ARG A 55 -9.67 8.44 -20.60
CA ARG A 55 -8.22 8.54 -20.32
C ARG A 55 -7.93 9.56 -19.23
N HIS A 56 -8.57 10.74 -19.32
CA HIS A 56 -8.43 11.80 -18.33
C HIS A 56 -8.99 11.38 -16.96
N ALA A 57 -10.18 10.79 -16.95
CA ALA A 57 -10.80 10.27 -15.72
C ALA A 57 -9.91 9.21 -15.03
N GLN A 58 -9.28 8.34 -15.82
CA GLN A 58 -8.33 7.35 -15.32
C GLN A 58 -7.08 8.00 -14.71
N GLN A 59 -6.49 8.99 -15.40
CA GLN A 59 -5.33 9.73 -14.91
C GLN A 59 -5.63 10.46 -13.59
N LEU A 60 -6.76 11.17 -13.50
CA LEU A 60 -7.17 11.85 -12.26
C LEU A 60 -7.40 10.85 -11.12
N ARG A 61 -7.96 9.67 -11.41
CA ARG A 61 -8.10 8.60 -10.41
C ARG A 61 -6.74 8.11 -9.92
N GLN A 62 -5.79 7.94 -10.83
CA GLN A 62 -4.44 7.50 -10.48
C GLN A 62 -3.70 8.54 -9.63
N GLN A 63 -3.72 9.81 -10.03
CA GLN A 63 -3.12 10.92 -9.28
C GLN A 63 -3.69 11.01 -7.86
N ARG A 64 -5.02 10.95 -7.72
CA ARG A 64 -5.66 10.96 -6.38
C ARG A 64 -5.21 9.78 -5.53
N ARG A 65 -5.03 8.60 -6.13
CA ARG A 65 -4.53 7.42 -5.41
C ARG A 65 -3.06 7.53 -5.03
N GLU A 66 -2.24 8.17 -5.85
CA GLU A 66 -0.82 8.40 -5.54
C GLU A 66 -0.68 9.30 -4.31
N VAL A 67 -1.44 10.40 -4.24
CA VAL A 67 -1.42 11.33 -3.09
C VAL A 67 -1.93 10.68 -1.80
N CYS A 68 -2.88 9.73 -1.89
CA CYS A 68 -3.38 9.02 -0.72
C CYS A 68 -2.44 7.91 -0.20
N ARG A 69 -1.34 7.59 -0.91
CA ARG A 69 -0.39 6.56 -0.45
C ARG A 69 0.48 7.15 0.65
N PRO A 70 0.57 6.49 1.82
CA PRO A 70 1.52 6.90 2.85
C PRO A 70 2.94 6.88 2.28
N GLU A 71 3.71 7.93 2.56
CA GLU A 71 5.12 7.94 2.20
C GLU A 71 5.89 6.85 2.95
N HIS A 72 6.79 6.18 2.23
CA HIS A 72 7.70 5.22 2.84
C HIS A 72 8.73 5.97 3.68
N LYS A 73 8.61 5.88 5.01
CA LYS A 73 9.51 6.56 5.95
C LYS A 73 10.98 6.14 5.86
N LEU A 74 11.26 4.97 5.30
CA LEU A 74 12.57 4.33 5.25
C LEU A 74 12.87 3.83 3.82
N LEU A 75 13.04 4.76 2.89
CA LEU A 75 13.47 4.44 1.52
C LEU A 75 14.98 4.18 1.49
N PRO A 76 15.46 3.15 0.74
CA PRO A 76 16.89 2.95 0.53
C PRO A 76 17.57 4.20 -0.02
N GLY A 77 18.70 4.59 0.57
CA GLY A 77 19.43 5.82 0.21
C GLY A 77 18.93 7.10 0.90
N SER A 78 17.86 7.03 1.70
CA SER A 78 17.54 8.13 2.61
C SER A 78 18.46 8.14 3.83
N GLU A 79 18.79 9.32 4.36
CA GLU A 79 19.59 9.48 5.59
C GLU A 79 19.02 8.62 6.75
N ARG A 80 17.68 8.54 6.84
CA ARG A 80 16.98 7.74 7.86
C ARG A 80 17.28 6.26 7.71
N PHE A 81 17.21 5.75 6.49
CA PHE A 81 17.46 4.35 6.19
C PHE A 81 18.92 3.98 6.46
N GLU A 82 19.85 4.88 6.12
CA GLU A 82 21.28 4.69 6.39
C GLU A 82 21.57 4.64 7.89
N LEU A 83 20.98 5.57 8.66
CA LEU A 83 21.10 5.56 10.13
C LEU A 83 20.54 4.26 10.73
N VAL A 84 19.34 3.83 10.31
CA VAL A 84 18.74 2.57 10.77
C VAL A 84 19.64 1.37 10.40
N THR A 85 20.17 1.37 9.17
CA THR A 85 21.08 0.32 8.68
C THR A 85 22.36 0.25 9.51
N TYR A 86 22.94 1.40 9.81
CA TYR A 86 24.12 1.51 10.68
C TYR A 86 23.84 0.94 12.08
N LEU A 87 22.71 1.30 12.70
CA LEU A 87 22.34 0.79 14.01
C LEU A 87 22.02 -0.72 14.00
N LEU A 88 21.44 -1.24 12.92
CA LEU A 88 21.25 -2.68 12.74
C LEU A 88 22.59 -3.42 12.65
N ARG A 89 23.57 -2.88 11.93
CA ARG A 89 24.93 -3.46 11.85
C ARG A 89 25.61 -3.52 13.21
N GLN A 90 25.32 -2.56 14.10
CA GLN A 90 25.73 -2.60 15.51
C GLN A 90 24.96 -3.59 16.38
N ARG A 91 24.10 -4.43 15.78
CA ARG A 91 23.28 -5.46 16.47
C ARG A 91 22.23 -4.89 17.42
N LEU A 92 21.81 -3.63 17.25
CA LEU A 92 20.63 -3.13 17.95
C LEU A 92 19.37 -3.74 17.36
N SER A 93 18.43 -4.16 18.23
CA SER A 93 17.13 -4.66 17.75
C SER A 93 16.26 -3.51 17.22
N PRO A 94 15.30 -3.78 16.32
CA PRO A 94 14.35 -2.76 15.85
C PRO A 94 13.62 -2.01 16.97
N GLU A 95 13.32 -2.67 18.09
CA GLU A 95 12.78 -2.03 19.31
C GLU A 95 13.76 -1.01 19.92
N GLN A 96 15.02 -1.39 20.06
CA GLN A 96 16.08 -0.54 20.62
C GLN A 96 16.36 0.65 19.71
N ILE A 97 16.38 0.43 18.39
CA ILE A 97 16.54 1.48 17.38
C ILE A 97 15.40 2.49 17.48
N ALA A 98 14.14 2.03 17.49
CA ALA A 98 12.99 2.93 17.62
C ALA A 98 13.03 3.76 18.91
N GLY A 99 13.43 3.14 20.03
CA GLY A 99 13.63 3.84 21.30
C GLY A 99 14.75 4.88 21.23
N ARG A 100 15.90 4.52 20.65
CA ARG A 100 17.07 5.39 20.52
C ARG A 100 16.82 6.57 19.57
N LEU A 101 16.13 6.34 18.45
CA LEU A 101 15.74 7.41 17.54
C LEU A 101 14.78 8.41 18.18
N LYS A 102 13.94 7.96 19.12
CA LYS A 102 13.05 8.85 19.88
C LYS A 102 13.82 9.78 20.84
N THR A 103 14.99 9.38 21.33
CA THR A 103 15.80 10.18 22.27
C THR A 103 16.85 11.04 21.58
N MET A 104 17.23 10.68 20.35
CA MET A 104 18.14 11.49 19.53
C MET A 104 17.38 12.69 18.99
N ASP A 105 17.58 13.87 19.58
CA ASP A 105 16.94 15.12 19.18
C ASP A 105 17.53 15.65 17.85
N ILE A 106 17.34 14.91 16.76
CA ILE A 106 17.92 15.20 15.43
C ILE A 106 16.99 16.14 14.66
N PRO A 107 17.35 17.41 14.41
CA PRO A 107 16.46 18.43 13.83
C PRO A 107 15.76 18.01 12.52
N ASN A 108 16.47 17.37 11.59
CA ASN A 108 15.92 16.92 10.31
C ASN A 108 15.01 15.68 10.41
N LEU A 109 14.94 15.05 11.58
CA LEU A 109 14.23 13.79 11.82
C LEU A 109 13.14 13.89 12.90
N LYS A 110 12.99 15.05 13.55
CA LYS A 110 12.10 15.25 14.71
C LYS A 110 10.65 14.86 14.45
N GLU A 111 10.12 15.14 13.27
CA GLU A 111 8.72 14.86 12.93
C GLU A 111 8.48 13.42 12.46
N ALA A 112 9.55 12.68 12.17
CA ALA A 112 9.46 11.39 11.51
C ALA A 112 9.67 10.23 12.49
N TYR A 113 8.66 10.01 13.33
CA TYR A 113 8.63 8.83 14.19
C TYR A 113 8.69 7.53 13.37
N VAL A 114 9.70 6.71 13.65
CA VAL A 114 9.90 5.36 13.09
C VAL A 114 9.73 4.35 14.23
N CYS A 115 8.66 3.55 14.16
CA CYS A 115 8.50 2.45 15.10
C CYS A 115 9.21 1.19 14.59
N ARG A 116 9.39 0.21 15.50
CA ARG A 116 9.94 -1.11 15.16
C ARG A 116 9.26 -1.78 13.96
N GLU A 117 7.94 -1.58 13.83
CA GLU A 117 7.15 -2.15 12.74
C GLU A 117 7.57 -1.56 11.40
N THR A 118 7.76 -0.25 11.34
CA THR A 118 8.26 0.44 10.14
C THR A 118 9.65 -0.08 9.73
N ILE A 119 10.52 -0.37 10.69
CA ILE A 119 11.85 -0.96 10.42
C ILE A 119 11.70 -2.36 9.85
N TYR A 120 10.86 -3.21 10.46
CA TYR A 120 10.61 -4.55 9.91
C TYR A 120 10.00 -4.48 8.50
N ASP A 121 8.97 -3.66 8.29
CA ASP A 121 8.33 -3.50 6.99
C ASP A 121 9.34 -3.03 5.94
N ALA A 122 10.20 -2.07 6.27
CA ALA A 122 11.24 -1.60 5.37
C ALA A 122 12.20 -2.73 4.97
N ILE A 123 12.72 -3.50 5.94
CA ILE A 123 13.67 -4.61 5.66
C ILE A 123 13.02 -5.68 4.76
N TYR A 124 11.79 -6.08 5.07
CA TYR A 124 11.12 -7.16 4.33
C TYR A 124 10.54 -6.72 2.98
N ALA A 125 10.29 -5.41 2.79
CA ALA A 125 9.87 -4.83 1.51
C ALA A 125 11.03 -4.59 0.53
N LEU A 126 12.29 -4.67 0.98
CA LEU A 126 13.46 -4.58 0.09
C LEU A 126 13.41 -5.66 -1.00
N PRO A 127 13.92 -5.34 -2.20
CA PRO A 127 14.11 -6.36 -3.23
C PRO A 127 15.04 -7.46 -2.74
N VAL A 128 14.87 -8.68 -3.28
CA VAL A 128 15.73 -9.81 -2.94
C VAL A 128 17.16 -9.50 -3.40
N GLY A 129 18.09 -9.44 -2.45
CA GLY A 129 19.47 -9.06 -2.72
C GLY A 129 20.36 -9.14 -1.48
N GLN A 130 21.63 -8.76 -1.65
CA GLN A 130 22.64 -8.83 -0.59
C GLN A 130 22.27 -7.94 0.60
N LEU A 131 21.83 -6.71 0.35
CA LEU A 131 21.42 -5.78 1.40
C LEU A 131 20.30 -6.36 2.28
N ARG A 132 19.26 -6.94 1.67
CA ARG A 132 18.17 -7.58 2.40
C ARG A 132 18.69 -8.73 3.28
N LYS A 133 19.56 -9.59 2.73
CA LYS A 133 20.16 -10.72 3.47
C LYS A 133 20.99 -10.23 4.64
N GLU A 134 21.82 -9.22 4.43
CA GLU A 134 22.67 -8.59 5.44
C GLU A 134 21.83 -8.01 6.60
N LEU A 135 20.80 -7.23 6.27
CA LEU A 135 19.92 -6.61 7.28
C LEU A 135 19.12 -7.66 8.05
N ILE A 136 18.63 -8.71 7.38
CA ILE A 136 17.95 -9.83 8.06
C ILE A 136 18.93 -10.55 9.00
N HIS A 137 20.18 -10.77 8.59
CA HIS A 137 21.20 -11.38 9.43
C HIS A 137 21.52 -10.53 10.69
N CYS A 138 21.34 -9.21 10.61
CA CYS A 138 21.46 -8.33 11.77
C CYS A 138 20.30 -8.46 12.78
N LEU A 139 19.14 -9.01 12.35
CA LEU A 139 18.00 -9.22 13.23
C LEU A 139 18.21 -10.43 14.13
N ARG A 140 17.77 -10.32 15.38
CA ARG A 140 17.86 -11.41 16.38
C ARG A 140 17.28 -12.74 15.91
N GLN A 141 16.22 -12.70 15.10
CA GLN A 141 15.53 -13.90 14.64
C GLN A 141 15.82 -14.28 13.17
N GLY A 142 16.63 -13.54 12.41
CA GLY A 142 17.21 -13.98 11.12
C GLY A 142 16.28 -14.62 10.07
N LYS A 143 14.95 -14.51 10.18
CA LYS A 143 14.01 -15.28 9.35
C LYS A 143 13.98 -14.73 7.93
N SER A 144 14.03 -15.62 6.95
CA SER A 144 13.91 -15.24 5.53
C SER A 144 12.55 -14.59 5.20
N ALA A 145 11.50 -14.94 5.95
CA ALA A 145 10.16 -14.40 5.82
C ALA A 145 9.66 -13.83 7.15
N ARG A 146 8.93 -12.73 7.05
CA ARG A 146 8.31 -12.07 8.19
C ARG A 146 7.14 -12.90 8.70
N LYS A 147 7.11 -13.20 10.00
CA LYS A 147 5.91 -13.80 10.59
C LYS A 147 4.80 -12.74 10.61
N PRO A 148 3.60 -13.02 10.06
CA PRO A 148 2.49 -12.09 10.13
C PRO A 148 2.09 -11.87 11.60
N ARG A 149 1.70 -10.64 11.92
CA ARG A 149 1.34 -10.25 13.30
C ARG A 149 -0.02 -10.80 13.72
N ARG A 150 -0.96 -10.92 12.78
CA ARG A 150 -2.17 -11.71 12.97
C ARG A 150 -1.77 -13.16 12.77
N GLY A 151 -1.92 -13.99 13.79
CA GLY A 151 -1.77 -15.43 13.64
C GLY A 151 -2.85 -15.90 12.67
N ASP A 152 -2.49 -16.08 11.40
CA ASP A 152 -3.32 -16.90 10.54
C ASP A 152 -3.24 -18.33 11.05
N VAL A 153 -4.33 -19.07 10.92
CA VAL A 153 -4.37 -20.48 11.29
C VAL A 153 -3.33 -21.20 10.44
N ASP A 154 -2.46 -21.98 11.08
CA ASP A 154 -1.43 -22.73 10.36
C ASP A 154 -2.09 -23.72 9.41
N ARG A 155 -2.03 -23.43 8.10
CA ARG A 155 -2.69 -24.24 7.05
C ARG A 155 -1.84 -25.44 6.62
N ARG A 156 -0.68 -25.67 7.26
CA ARG A 156 0.25 -26.76 6.92
C ARG A 156 -0.24 -28.14 7.40
N GLY A 157 -1.45 -28.23 7.93
CA GLY A 157 -2.04 -29.45 8.48
C GLY A 157 -1.59 -29.67 9.92
N GLN A 158 -2.50 -30.15 10.77
CA GLN A 158 -2.10 -30.67 12.08
C GLN A 158 -1.41 -32.03 11.89
N ILE A 159 -0.48 -32.39 12.78
CA ILE A 159 0.21 -33.68 12.75
C ILE A 159 -0.85 -34.78 12.88
N PRO A 160 -0.98 -35.69 11.89
CA PRO A 160 -1.86 -36.84 12.02
C PRO A 160 -1.45 -37.67 13.24
N ASP A 161 -2.42 -38.18 13.99
CA ASP A 161 -2.20 -39.05 15.16
C ASP A 161 -1.45 -38.39 16.33
N MET A 162 -1.71 -37.11 16.59
CA MET A 162 -1.23 -36.43 17.80
C MET A 162 -1.80 -37.10 19.06
N VAL A 163 -0.98 -37.87 19.77
CA VAL A 163 -1.34 -38.51 21.03
C VAL A 163 -1.44 -37.45 22.14
N SER A 164 -2.62 -37.34 22.74
CA SER A 164 -2.88 -36.45 23.88
C SER A 164 -2.16 -36.98 25.12
N ILE A 165 -1.36 -36.14 25.77
CA ILE A 165 -0.74 -36.42 27.08
C ILE A 165 -1.60 -35.84 28.20
N HIS A 166 -2.76 -36.46 28.43
CA HIS A 166 -3.63 -36.16 29.56
C HIS A 166 -4.03 -37.45 30.28
#